data_AF-A0A2M8AX08-F1
#
_entry.id   AF-A0A2M8AX08-F1
#
_cell.length_a   1.000
_cell.length_b   1.000
_cell.length_c   1.000
_cell.angle_alpha   90.00
_cell.angle_beta   90.00
_cell.angle_gamma   90.00
#
_symmetry.space_group_name_H-M   'P 1'
#
loop_
_entity.id
_entity.type
_entity.pdbx_description
1 polymer ?
#
loop_
_entity_poly.entity_id
_entity_poly.type
_entity_poly.pdbx_seq_one_letter_code
_entity_poly.pdbx_strand_id
1 'polypeptide(L)'
;MGERDLALQKREVRGADPMLVDTFGGRLHVEWDTDSSATPIGQLAFFAEFLKNASVFDDWVGDCPLSYTSPNAPTNRDILGTWMLSVLAGHKRYAHVTALRGDGVSPQVLGMRRIVSEDALRRALGRIDEVTGAAWMRRHLMRSITPALSEPWILDV
;
A
#
# COMPACT_ATOMS: atom_id res chain seq x y z
N MET A 1 46.45 -7.48 24.23
CA MET A 1 45.76 -6.31 23.67
C MET A 1 45.32 -6.68 22.27
N GLY A 2 44.16 -7.27 22.03
CA GLY A 2 43.15 -7.83 22.91
C GLY A 2 42.07 -8.44 22.01
N GLU A 3 41.88 -9.76 22.07
CA GLU A 3 40.73 -10.48 21.46
C GLU A 3 39.37 -9.89 21.91
N ARG A 4 39.39 -9.05 22.94
CA ARG A 4 38.29 -8.19 23.40
C ARG A 4 37.84 -7.15 22.36
N ASP A 5 38.73 -6.65 21.50
CA ASP A 5 38.37 -5.67 20.45
C ASP A 5 37.66 -6.33 19.26
N LEU A 6 38.01 -7.58 18.95
CA LEU A 6 37.31 -8.41 17.95
C LEU A 6 35.94 -8.89 18.45
N ALA A 7 35.79 -9.12 19.76
CA ALA A 7 34.50 -9.42 20.38
C ALA A 7 33.55 -8.20 20.40
N LEU A 8 34.10 -6.97 20.37
CA LEU A 8 33.30 -5.73 20.28
C LEU A 8 32.91 -5.37 18.84
N GLN A 9 33.71 -5.77 17.84
CA GLN A 9 33.33 -5.71 16.42
C GLN A 9 32.27 -6.74 16.02
N LYS A 10 32.13 -7.79 16.83
CA LYS A 10 31.05 -8.77 16.74
C LYS A 10 29.87 -8.40 17.64
N ARG A 11 29.56 -7.10 17.73
CA ARG A 11 28.18 -6.69 17.99
C ARG A 11 27.40 -7.27 16.82
N GLU A 12 26.80 -8.45 17.04
CA GLU A 12 25.64 -8.88 16.27
C GLU A 12 24.84 -7.62 15.98
N VAL A 13 24.57 -7.35 14.71
CA VAL A 13 23.39 -6.58 14.37
C VAL A 13 22.24 -7.46 14.87
N ARG A 14 21.99 -7.44 16.18
CA ARG A 14 20.71 -7.85 16.73
C ARG A 14 19.72 -7.07 15.91
N GLY A 15 18.84 -7.77 15.19
CA GLY A 15 17.84 -7.18 14.32
C GLY A 15 17.30 -5.92 15.00
N ALA A 16 17.28 -4.81 14.26
CA ALA A 16 16.89 -3.51 14.81
C ALA A 16 15.63 -3.66 15.67
N ASP A 17 15.56 -2.93 16.79
CA ASP A 17 14.41 -3.00 17.70
C ASP A 17 13.10 -2.90 16.90
N PRO A 18 12.07 -3.70 17.23
CA PRO A 18 10.83 -3.75 16.45
C PRO A 18 10.25 -2.35 16.27
N MET A 19 10.08 -1.95 15.01
CA MET A 19 9.54 -0.64 14.67
C MET A 19 8.02 -0.69 14.76
N LEU A 20 7.43 0.29 15.45
CA LEU A 20 5.98 0.46 15.51
C LEU A 20 5.52 1.23 14.28
N VAL A 21 4.57 0.66 13.54
CA VAL A 21 4.00 1.27 12.33
C VAL A 21 2.48 1.31 12.45
N ASP A 22 1.89 2.50 12.36
CA ASP A 22 0.45 2.69 12.48
C ASP A 22 -0.23 2.62 11.11
N THR A 23 -0.79 1.45 10.78
CA THR A 23 -1.45 1.20 9.49
C THR A 23 -2.98 1.38 9.57
N PHE A 24 -3.69 1.16 8.45
CA PHE A 24 -5.15 1.18 8.42
C PHE A 24 -5.79 0.00 9.16
N GLY A 25 -5.10 -1.15 9.22
CA GLY A 25 -5.53 -2.33 9.97
C GLY A 25 -5.17 -2.33 11.45
N GLY A 26 -4.51 -1.27 11.92
CA GLY A 26 -4.00 -1.17 13.29
C GLY A 26 -2.48 -1.07 13.35
N ARG A 27 -1.95 -1.14 14.57
CA ARG A 27 -0.52 -1.04 14.84
C ARG A 27 0.18 -2.37 14.55
N LEU A 28 1.28 -2.30 13.81
CA LEU A 28 2.13 -3.45 13.50
C LEU A 28 3.50 -3.27 14.14
N HIS A 29 4.14 -4.40 14.49
CA HIS A 29 5.55 -4.47 14.83
C HIS A 29 6.31 -4.99 13.62
N VAL A 30 7.23 -4.19 13.10
CA VAL A 30 8.04 -4.53 11.93
C VAL A 30 9.47 -4.81 12.38
N GLU A 31 9.95 -6.00 12.06
CA GLU A 31 11.31 -6.45 12.35
C GLU A 31 12.01 -6.78 11.03
N TRP A 32 13.30 -6.44 10.95
CA TRP A 32 14.13 -6.77 9.79
C TRP A 32 14.81 -8.11 10.02
N ASP A 33 14.49 -9.08 9.17
CA ASP A 33 15.23 -10.33 9.09
C ASP A 33 16.51 -10.10 8.27
N THR A 34 17.67 -10.22 8.91
CA THR A 34 18.98 -10.01 8.30
C THR A 34 19.45 -11.19 7.46
N ASP A 35 18.83 -12.37 7.63
CA ASP A 35 19.22 -13.62 6.98
C ASP A 35 18.33 -13.95 5.77
N SER A 36 17.24 -13.20 5.58
CA SER A 36 16.31 -13.34 4.46
C SER A 36 16.52 -12.29 3.37
N SER A 37 16.13 -12.64 2.14
CA SER A 37 16.10 -11.67 1.04
C SER A 37 14.96 -10.66 1.22
N ALA A 38 15.18 -9.42 0.78
CA ALA A 38 14.15 -8.38 0.81
C ALA A 38 12.91 -8.83 0.01
N THR A 39 11.73 -8.73 0.64
CA THR A 39 10.47 -9.05 -0.03
C THR A 39 9.96 -7.83 -0.81
N PRO A 40 9.39 -7.99 -2.03
CA PRO A 40 8.89 -6.87 -2.82
C PRO A 40 7.83 -6.01 -2.13
N ILE A 41 7.13 -6.58 -1.15
CA ILE A 41 6.05 -5.93 -0.39
C ILE A 41 6.50 -5.58 1.04
N GLY A 42 7.76 -5.85 1.41
CA GLY A 42 8.26 -5.63 2.78
C GLY A 42 8.14 -4.18 3.27
N GLN A 43 8.18 -3.21 2.37
CA GLN A 43 8.01 -1.79 2.68
C GLN A 43 6.55 -1.32 2.72
N LEU A 44 5.58 -2.18 2.40
CA LEU A 44 4.17 -1.80 2.32
C LEU A 44 3.63 -1.26 3.65
N ALA A 45 4.10 -1.78 4.78
CA ALA A 45 3.67 -1.30 6.10
C ALA A 45 3.96 0.20 6.28
N PHE A 46 5.19 0.62 5.98
CA PHE A 46 5.60 2.02 6.06
C PHE A 46 4.89 2.89 5.02
N PHE A 47 4.70 2.35 3.81
CA PHE A 47 3.92 3.06 2.79
C PHE A 47 2.47 3.26 3.24
N ALA A 48 1.84 2.27 3.89
CA ALA A 48 0.48 2.39 4.41
C ALA A 48 0.37 3.41 5.54
N GLU A 49 1.37 3.49 6.43
CA GLU A 49 1.42 4.55 7.44
C GLU A 49 1.51 5.95 6.81
N PHE A 50 2.35 6.11 5.78
CA PHE A 50 2.37 7.35 4.99
C PHE A 50 1.00 7.66 4.38
N LEU A 51 0.37 6.68 3.71
CA LEU A 51 -0.94 6.86 3.08
C LEU A 51 -2.01 7.26 4.08
N LYS A 52 -1.96 6.70 5.30
CA LYS A 52 -2.87 7.01 6.40
C LYS A 52 -2.67 8.43 6.92
N ASN A 53 -1.43 8.79 7.23
CA ASN A 53 -1.08 10.10 7.77
C ASN A 53 -1.35 11.24 6.77
N ALA A 54 -1.14 10.99 5.47
CA ALA A 54 -1.45 11.95 4.42
C ALA A 54 -2.94 11.95 4.00
N SER A 55 -3.75 11.00 4.50
CA SER A 55 -5.16 10.76 4.14
C SER A 55 -5.43 10.52 2.65
N VAL A 56 -4.39 10.36 1.83
CA VAL A 56 -4.51 10.27 0.36
C VAL A 56 -5.27 9.03 -0.08
N PHE A 57 -5.12 7.91 0.62
CA PHE A 57 -5.83 6.67 0.29
C PHE A 57 -7.30 6.71 0.73
N ASP A 58 -7.57 7.18 1.95
CA ASP A 58 -8.94 7.26 2.47
C ASP A 58 -9.79 8.24 1.68
N ASP A 59 -9.23 9.39 1.32
CA ASP A 59 -9.95 10.37 0.52
C ASP A 59 -10.18 9.87 -0.90
N TRP A 60 -9.19 9.19 -1.51
CA TRP A 60 -9.35 8.57 -2.83
C TRP A 60 -10.45 7.50 -2.84
N VAL A 61 -10.51 6.67 -1.79
CA VAL A 61 -11.55 5.66 -1.62
C VAL A 61 -12.92 6.27 -1.33
N GLY A 62 -12.97 7.29 -0.47
CA GLY A 62 -14.21 7.96 -0.04
C GLY A 62 -14.91 8.71 -1.17
N ASP A 63 -14.15 9.38 -2.02
CA ASP A 63 -14.67 10.12 -3.17
C ASP A 63 -14.87 9.24 -4.43
N CYS A 64 -14.66 7.93 -4.32
CA CYS A 64 -14.78 7.01 -5.46
C CYS A 64 -16.22 6.99 -6.00
N PRO A 65 -16.43 7.26 -7.31
CA PRO A 65 -17.77 7.34 -7.91
C PRO A 65 -18.42 5.96 -8.11
N LEU A 66 -17.70 4.87 -7.82
CA LEU A 66 -18.25 3.52 -7.91
C LEU A 66 -19.37 3.34 -6.88
N SER A 67 -20.56 2.98 -7.38
CA SER A 67 -21.72 2.67 -6.56
C SER A 67 -22.17 1.23 -6.74
N TYR A 68 -22.40 0.55 -5.62
CA TYR A 68 -22.96 -0.80 -5.55
C TYR A 68 -24.30 -0.78 -4.83
N THR A 69 -25.25 -1.58 -5.31
CA THR A 69 -26.54 -1.80 -4.65
C THR A 69 -26.63 -3.17 -3.98
N SER A 70 -25.68 -4.07 -4.21
CA SER A 70 -25.74 -5.45 -3.71
C SER A 70 -25.07 -5.60 -2.34
N PRO A 71 -25.70 -6.32 -1.38
CA PRO A 71 -25.08 -6.66 -0.10
C PRO A 71 -23.80 -7.50 -0.23
N ASN A 72 -23.66 -8.26 -1.33
CA ASN A 72 -22.51 -9.12 -1.59
C ASN A 72 -21.39 -8.42 -2.38
N ALA A 73 -21.56 -7.13 -2.69
CA ALA A 73 -20.54 -6.40 -3.42
C ALA A 73 -19.27 -6.19 -2.57
N PRO A 74 -18.07 -6.28 -3.18
CA PRO A 74 -16.85 -5.79 -2.55
C PRO A 74 -16.98 -4.30 -2.19
N THR A 75 -16.23 -3.86 -1.18
CA THR A 75 -16.20 -2.43 -0.86
C THR A 75 -15.34 -1.68 -1.88
N ASN A 76 -15.55 -0.37 -2.02
CA ASN A 76 -14.65 0.48 -2.81
C ASN A 76 -13.20 0.33 -2.33
N ARG A 77 -12.96 0.21 -1.02
CA ARG A 77 -11.63 -0.05 -0.47
C ARG A 77 -11.04 -1.38 -0.94
N ASP A 78 -11.82 -2.46 -0.96
CA ASP A 78 -11.35 -3.77 -1.43
C ASP A 78 -10.96 -3.72 -2.92
N ILE A 79 -11.77 -3.03 -3.75
CA ILE A 79 -11.51 -2.85 -5.19
C ILE A 79 -10.25 -2.01 -5.41
N LEU A 80 -10.21 -0.82 -4.83
CA LEU A 80 -9.16 0.16 -5.06
C LEU A 80 -7.83 -0.24 -4.42
N GLY A 81 -7.88 -0.86 -3.24
CA GLY A 81 -6.71 -1.44 -2.61
C GLY A 81 -6.13 -2.61 -3.43
N THR A 82 -6.98 -3.48 -3.98
CA THR A 82 -6.52 -4.54 -4.90
C THR A 82 -5.88 -3.95 -6.16
N TRP A 83 -6.46 -2.89 -6.70
CA TRP A 83 -5.89 -2.19 -7.86
C TRP A 83 -4.52 -1.59 -7.54
N MET A 84 -4.40 -0.86 -6.43
CA MET A 84 -3.14 -0.25 -5.98
C MET A 84 -2.06 -1.31 -5.76
N LEU A 85 -2.35 -2.39 -5.04
CA LEU A 85 -1.41 -3.49 -4.82
C LEU A 85 -0.95 -4.13 -6.13
N SER A 86 -1.85 -4.27 -7.11
CA SER A 86 -1.48 -4.77 -8.43
C SER A 86 -0.50 -3.84 -9.16
N VAL A 87 -0.68 -2.52 -9.04
CA VAL A 87 0.25 -1.53 -9.61
C VAL A 87 1.60 -1.58 -8.90
N LEU A 88 1.61 -1.65 -7.57
CA LEU A 88 2.84 -1.75 -6.76
C LEU A 88 3.60 -3.06 -7.04
N ALA A 89 2.89 -4.15 -7.32
CA ALA A 89 3.48 -5.42 -7.76
C ALA A 89 4.00 -5.38 -9.22
N GLY A 90 3.92 -4.24 -9.91
CA GLY A 90 4.40 -4.08 -11.28
C GLY A 90 3.54 -4.76 -12.35
N HIS A 91 2.29 -5.14 -12.01
CA HIS A 91 1.41 -5.79 -12.97
C HIS A 91 0.92 -4.81 -14.03
N LYS A 92 0.99 -5.24 -15.31
CA LYS A 92 0.52 -4.46 -16.46
C LYS A 92 -0.83 -4.94 -17.03
N ARG A 93 -1.35 -6.08 -16.54
CA ARG A 93 -2.58 -6.71 -17.03
C ARG A 93 -3.43 -7.18 -15.84
N TYR A 94 -4.75 -7.05 -15.95
CA TYR A 94 -5.68 -7.48 -14.90
C TYR A 94 -5.46 -8.95 -14.51
N ALA A 95 -5.24 -9.85 -15.47
CA ALA A 95 -5.03 -11.29 -15.21
C ALA A 95 -3.96 -11.58 -14.15
N HIS A 96 -2.95 -10.72 -13.99
CA HIS A 96 -1.88 -10.90 -13.01
C HIS A 96 -2.33 -10.63 -11.56
N VAL A 97 -3.46 -9.95 -11.35
CA VAL A 97 -4.06 -9.72 -10.02
C VAL A 97 -4.28 -11.03 -9.26
N THR A 98 -4.51 -12.14 -9.98
CA THR A 98 -4.67 -13.46 -9.35
C THR A 98 -3.46 -13.86 -8.49
N ALA A 99 -2.24 -13.41 -8.83
CA ALA A 99 -1.04 -13.66 -8.04
C ALA A 99 -1.12 -13.08 -6.61
N LEU A 100 -1.95 -12.06 -6.40
CA LEU A 100 -2.14 -11.44 -5.09
C LEU A 100 -3.08 -12.23 -4.17
N ARG A 101 -3.87 -13.19 -4.66
CA ARG A 101 -4.93 -13.85 -3.86
C ARG A 101 -4.45 -14.63 -2.64
N GLY A 102 -3.18 -15.04 -2.61
CA GLY A 102 -2.57 -15.74 -1.47
C GLY A 102 -2.09 -14.81 -0.36
N ASP A 103 -2.11 -13.50 -0.57
CA ASP A 103 -1.61 -12.51 0.37
C ASP A 103 -2.66 -12.18 1.46
N GLY A 104 -2.34 -12.56 2.69
CA GLY A 104 -3.16 -12.27 3.88
C GLY A 104 -2.72 -11.01 4.64
N VAL A 105 -1.54 -10.47 4.36
CA VAL A 105 -0.93 -9.37 5.13
C VAL A 105 -1.29 -8.02 4.52
N SER A 106 -1.10 -7.84 3.22
CA SER A 106 -1.37 -6.56 2.54
C SER A 106 -2.80 -6.06 2.73
N PRO A 107 -3.85 -6.91 2.71
CA PRO A 107 -5.21 -6.46 2.97
C PRO A 107 -5.37 -5.89 4.36
N GLN A 108 -4.77 -6.52 5.38
CA GLN A 108 -4.82 -6.04 6.76
C GLN A 108 -4.12 -4.69 6.88
N VAL A 109 -2.90 -4.58 6.34
CA VAL A 109 -2.12 -3.33 6.31
C VAL A 109 -2.93 -2.15 5.74
N LEU A 110 -3.71 -2.40 4.68
CA LEU A 110 -4.56 -1.39 4.03
C LEU A 110 -5.99 -1.29 4.59
N GLY A 111 -6.32 -2.04 5.65
CA GLY A 111 -7.66 -2.08 6.23
C GLY A 111 -8.74 -2.56 5.24
N MET A 112 -8.35 -3.39 4.28
CA MET A 112 -9.23 -4.10 3.36
C MET A 112 -9.76 -5.36 4.04
N ARG A 113 -10.92 -5.84 3.59
CA ARG A 113 -11.45 -7.14 4.03
C ARG A 113 -10.84 -8.28 3.22
N ARG A 114 -10.51 -8.04 1.95
CA ARG A 114 -9.98 -9.06 1.03
C ARG A 114 -9.39 -8.47 -0.23
N ILE A 115 -8.54 -9.27 -0.88
CA ILE A 115 -8.16 -9.07 -2.28
C ILE A 115 -9.29 -9.61 -3.16
N VAL A 116 -9.75 -8.79 -4.11
CA VAL A 116 -10.81 -9.19 -5.03
C VAL A 116 -10.24 -9.98 -6.21
N SER A 117 -11.09 -10.72 -6.91
CA SER A 117 -10.67 -11.36 -8.16
C SER A 117 -10.41 -10.32 -9.23
N GLU A 118 -9.56 -10.67 -10.20
CA GLU A 118 -9.41 -9.91 -11.45
C GLU A 118 -10.76 -9.49 -12.03
N ASP A 119 -11.65 -10.47 -12.19
CA ASP A 119 -12.96 -10.26 -12.80
C ASP A 119 -13.82 -9.26 -12.03
N ALA A 120 -13.78 -9.31 -10.70
CA ALA A 120 -14.48 -8.35 -9.86
C ALA A 120 -13.88 -6.95 -10.02
N LEU A 121 -12.55 -6.83 -10.02
CA LEU A 121 -11.86 -5.57 -10.24
C LEU A 121 -12.19 -4.96 -11.61
N ARG A 122 -12.03 -5.74 -12.69
CA ARG A 122 -12.31 -5.28 -14.06
C ARG A 122 -13.77 -4.81 -14.22
N ARG A 123 -14.73 -5.58 -13.69
CA ARG A 123 -16.15 -5.20 -13.73
C ARG A 123 -16.46 -3.98 -12.89
N ALA A 124 -15.78 -3.81 -11.75
CA ALA A 124 -15.93 -2.63 -10.90
C ALA A 124 -15.47 -1.37 -11.63
N LEU A 125 -14.24 -1.38 -12.16
CA LEU A 125 -13.67 -0.24 -12.88
C LEU A 125 -14.47 0.08 -14.13
N GLY A 126 -14.94 -0.93 -14.87
CA GLY A 126 -15.77 -0.74 -16.06
C GLY A 126 -17.18 -0.17 -15.79
N ARG A 127 -17.62 -0.06 -14.52
CA ARG A 127 -18.88 0.58 -14.14
C ARG A 127 -18.74 2.07 -13.82
N ILE A 128 -17.51 2.53 -13.63
CA ILE A 128 -17.25 3.94 -13.37
C ILE A 128 -17.46 4.69 -14.68
N ASP A 129 -18.33 5.69 -14.67
CA ASP A 129 -18.50 6.61 -15.78
C ASP A 129 -17.15 7.27 -16.15
N GLU A 130 -16.82 7.33 -17.43
CA GLU A 130 -15.50 7.76 -17.89
C GLU A 130 -15.19 9.22 -17.51
N VAL A 131 -16.16 10.11 -17.70
CA VAL A 131 -15.98 11.55 -17.42
C VAL A 131 -15.80 11.78 -15.92
N THR A 132 -16.66 11.16 -15.12
CA THR A 132 -16.64 11.26 -13.66
C THR A 132 -15.38 10.60 -13.10
N GLY A 133 -15.01 9.43 -13.62
CA GLY A 133 -13.80 8.70 -13.25
C GLY A 133 -12.53 9.47 -13.55
N ALA A 134 -12.42 10.07 -14.74
CA ALA A 134 -11.28 10.90 -15.12
C ALA A 134 -11.16 12.14 -14.22
N ALA A 135 -12.28 12.80 -13.92
CA ALA A 135 -12.30 13.95 -13.02
C ALA A 135 -11.86 13.58 -11.59
N TRP A 136 -12.37 12.46 -11.06
CA TRP A 136 -11.99 11.89 -9.76
C TRP A 136 -10.50 11.57 -9.72
N MET A 137 -9.98 10.76 -10.65
CA MET A 137 -8.55 10.41 -10.71
C MET A 137 -7.65 11.64 -10.82
N ARG A 138 -8.00 12.60 -11.68
CA ARG A 138 -7.24 13.85 -11.83
C ARG A 138 -7.23 14.66 -10.54
N ARG A 139 -8.35 14.77 -9.83
CA ARG A 139 -8.44 15.50 -8.56
C ARG A 139 -7.51 14.88 -7.52
N HIS A 140 -7.53 13.56 -7.34
CA HIS A 140 -6.68 12.90 -6.35
C HIS A 140 -5.19 12.92 -6.73
N LEU A 141 -4.87 12.78 -8.02
CA LEU A 141 -3.50 12.96 -8.52
C LEU A 141 -2.99 14.37 -8.24
N MET A 142 -3.76 15.40 -8.58
CA MET A 142 -3.36 16.77 -8.32
C MET A 142 -3.20 17.03 -6.82
N ARG A 143 -4.07 16.48 -5.99
CA ARG A 143 -3.98 16.63 -4.54
C ARG A 143 -2.71 16.00 -3.95
N SER A 144 -2.23 14.88 -4.50
CA SER A 144 -1.01 14.24 -4.00
C SER A 144 0.26 14.98 -4.42
N ILE A 145 0.27 15.61 -5.61
CA ILE A 145 1.48 16.26 -6.15
C ILE A 145 1.55 17.77 -5.89
N THR A 146 0.41 18.48 -5.80
CA THR A 146 0.41 19.95 -5.72
C THR A 146 1.20 20.49 -4.53
N PRO A 147 1.10 19.93 -3.30
CA PRO A 147 1.93 20.39 -2.19
C PRO A 147 3.43 20.24 -2.44
N ALA A 148 3.84 19.18 -3.15
CA ALA A 148 5.25 18.98 -3.50
C ALA A 148 5.75 20.02 -4.51
N LEU A 149 4.85 20.52 -5.38
CA LEU A 149 5.18 21.55 -6.37
C LEU A 149 5.25 22.96 -5.77
N SER A 150 4.71 23.20 -4.58
CA SER A 150 4.84 24.49 -3.89
C SER A 150 6.15 24.65 -3.11
N GLU A 151 6.85 23.55 -2.85
CA GLU A 151 8.13 23.59 -2.16
C GLU A 151 9.26 23.97 -3.14
N PRO A 152 10.16 24.89 -2.77
CA PRO A 152 11.24 25.33 -3.66
C PRO A 152 12.35 24.30 -3.83
N TRP A 153 12.31 23.19 -3.09
CA TRP A 153 13.26 22.10 -3.14
C TRP A 153 12.55 20.77 -3.00
N ILE A 154 13.13 19.73 -3.60
CA ILE A 154 12.76 18.33 -3.41
C ILE A 154 13.99 17.65 -2.83
N LEU A 155 13.84 16.99 -1.69
CA LEU A 155 14.89 16.13 -1.14
C LEU A 155 14.71 14.75 -1.74
N ASP A 156 15.68 14.35 -2.56
CA ASP A 156 15.84 12.97 -3.01
C ASP A 156 16.79 12.26 -2.03
N VAL A 157 16.41 11.07 -1.55
CA VAL A 157 17.09 10.34 -0.46
C VAL A 157 17.68 9.03 -0.98
#